data_AF-A0A8X6R8D6-F1
#
_entry.id   AF-A0A8X6R8D6-F1
#
_cell.length_a   1.000
_cell.length_b   1.000
_cell.length_c   1.000
_cell.angle_alpha   90.00
_cell.angle_beta   90.00
_cell.angle_gamma   90.00
#
_symmetry.space_group_name_H-M   'P 1'
#
loop_
_entity.id
_entity.type
_entity.pdbx_description
1 polymer ?
#
loop_
_entity_poly.entity_id
_entity_poly.type
_entity_poly.pdbx_seq_one_letter_code
_entity_poly.pdbx_strand_id
1 'polypeptide(L)'
;MTSARGDRYLLRMAVNDRIASSKQLAGRWSTATGALMSASSIRRRQLHQGLLARVPLYRIPLMANHRWLRLQWAHEHRARQAD
;
A
#
# COMPACT_ATOMS: atom_id res chain seq x y z
N MET A 1 1.24 -12.31 22.05
CA MET A 1 0.04 -12.69 21.29
C MET A 1 0.05 -12.02 19.91
N THR A 2 0.21 -12.80 18.84
CA THR A 2 0.00 -12.34 17.46
C THR A 2 -1.46 -12.65 17.10
N SER A 3 -2.34 -11.64 17.07
CA SER A 3 -3.75 -11.85 16.72
C SER A 3 -3.98 -11.54 15.24
N ALA A 4 -4.83 -12.33 14.58
CA ALA A 4 -5.22 -12.09 13.18
C ALA A 4 -5.81 -10.67 12.98
N ARG A 5 -6.46 -10.11 14.01
CA ARG A 5 -6.95 -8.71 13.99
C ARG A 5 -5.79 -7.71 13.92
N GLY A 6 -4.73 -7.95 14.68
CA GLY A 6 -3.53 -7.13 14.66
C GLY A 6 -2.83 -7.17 13.30
N ASP A 7 -2.69 -8.35 12.71
CA ASP A 7 -2.05 -8.49 11.39
C ASP A 7 -2.87 -7.79 10.29
N ARG A 8 -4.20 -7.87 10.33
CA ARG A 8 -5.09 -7.11 9.43
C ARG A 8 -4.92 -5.59 9.59
N TYR A 9 -4.78 -5.11 10.82
CA TYR A 9 -4.54 -3.69 11.08
C TYR A 9 -3.18 -3.24 10.51
N LEU A 10 -2.14 -4.03 10.76
CA LEU A 10 -0.80 -3.77 10.23
C LEU A 10 -0.76 -3.77 8.70
N LEU A 11 -1.47 -4.71 8.07
CA LEU A 11 -1.64 -4.77 6.62
C LEU A 11 -2.27 -3.49 6.07
N ARG A 12 -3.37 -3.03 6.67
CA ARG A 12 -4.05 -1.80 6.24
C ARG A 12 -3.14 -0.59 6.37
N MET A 13 -2.35 -0.48 7.44
CA MET A 13 -1.36 0.58 7.60
C MET A 13 -0.32 0.58 6.49
N ALA A 14 0.24 -0.60 6.16
CA ALA A 14 1.26 -0.74 5.13
C ALA A 14 0.73 -0.52 3.70
N VAL A 15 -0.53 -0.86 3.43
CA VAL A 15 -1.18 -0.63 2.12
C VAL A 15 -1.51 0.85 1.92
N ASN A 16 -1.92 1.56 2.97
CA ASN A 16 -2.22 2.99 2.91
C ASN A 16 -0.97 3.85 2.73
N ASP A 17 0.16 3.44 3.34
CA ASP A 17 1.44 4.13 3.20
C ASP A 17 2.52 3.15 2.73
N ARG A 18 2.52 2.90 1.41
CA ARG A 18 3.39 1.91 0.76
C ARG A 18 4.89 2.24 0.80
N ILE A 19 5.24 3.46 1.20
CA ILE A 19 6.63 3.95 1.27
C ILE A 19 7.16 3.86 2.71
N ALA A 20 6.28 3.80 3.72
CA ALA A 20 6.68 3.70 5.12
C ALA A 20 7.54 2.46 5.40
N SER A 21 8.70 2.69 6.01
CA SER A 21 9.58 1.64 6.51
C SER A 21 8.95 0.88 7.68
N SER A 22 9.42 -0.34 7.93
CA SER A 22 8.99 -1.13 9.09
C SER A 22 9.23 -0.43 10.43
N LYS A 23 10.20 0.49 10.53
CA LYS A 23 10.46 1.30 11.74
C LYS A 23 9.39 2.38 11.93
N GLN A 24 9.00 3.07 10.86
CA GLN A 24 7.89 4.04 10.92
C GLN A 24 6.57 3.34 11.27
N LEU A 25 6.32 2.17 10.69
CA LEU A 25 5.15 1.36 11.02
C LEU A 25 5.17 0.85 12.47
N ALA A 26 6.34 0.48 13.00
CA ALA A 26 6.49 0.12 14.42
C ALA A 26 6.11 1.28 15.34
N GLY A 27 6.56 2.51 15.04
CA GLY A 27 6.18 3.70 15.79
C GLY A 27 4.67 3.94 15.77
N ARG A 28 4.06 3.94 14.58
CA ARG A 28 2.60 4.11 14.43
C ARG A 28 1.81 3.00 15.14
N TRP A 29 2.27 1.75 15.07
CA TRP A 29 1.66 0.63 15.78
C TRP A 29 1.68 0.86 17.29
N SER A 30 2.81 1.29 17.82
CA SER A 30 2.97 1.59 19.25
C SER A 30 2.06 2.73 19.69
N THR A 31 1.96 3.80 18.90
CA THR A 31 1.04 4.92 19.17
C THR A 31 -0.42 4.47 19.15
N ALA A 32 -0.81 3.62 18.22
CA ALA A 32 -2.20 3.20 18.06
C ALA A 32 -2.65 2.13 19.06
N THR A 33 -1.74 1.23 19.47
CA THR A 33 -2.09 0.02 20.26
C THR A 33 -1.55 0.09 21.68
N GLY A 34 -0.63 1.01 21.99
CA GLY A 34 0.12 1.04 23.26
C GLY A 34 1.13 -0.11 23.41
N ALA A 35 1.22 -1.00 22.42
CA ALA A 35 2.07 -2.17 22.44
C ALA A 35 3.35 -1.93 21.63
N LEU A 36 4.51 -2.20 22.23
CA LEU A 36 5.78 -2.12 21.54
C LEU A 36 5.97 -3.29 20.59
N MET A 37 6.43 -2.98 19.37
CA MET A 37 6.85 -3.97 18.40
C MET A 37 8.12 -3.52 17.70
N SER A 38 9.09 -4.42 17.56
CA SER A 38 10.30 -4.13 16.80
C SER A 38 10.01 -4.05 15.30
N ALA A 39 10.82 -3.27 14.57
CA ALA A 39 10.77 -3.21 13.11
C ALA A 39 10.97 -4.59 12.46
N SER A 40 11.80 -5.46 13.06
CA SER A 40 12.02 -6.83 12.57
C SER A 40 10.76 -7.70 12.72
N SER A 41 9.97 -7.51 13.79
CA SER A 41 8.70 -8.21 13.99
C SER A 41 7.63 -7.74 13.00
N ILE A 42 7.54 -6.43 12.76
CA ILE A 42 6.68 -5.85 11.71
C ILE A 42 7.04 -6.46 10.36
N ARG A 43 8.33 -6.46 9.99
CA ARG A 43 8.80 -7.01 8.70
C ARG A 43 8.42 -8.48 8.53
N ARG A 44 8.66 -9.33 9.53
CA ARG A 44 8.30 -10.76 9.47
C ARG A 44 6.81 -10.97 9.26
N ARG A 45 5.96 -10.19 9.94
CA ARG A 45 4.50 -10.27 9.78
C ARG A 45 4.04 -9.79 8.42
N GLN A 46 4.64 -8.72 7.89
CA GLN A 46 4.37 -8.27 6.52
C GLN A 46 4.69 -9.36 5.50
N LEU A 47 5.87 -10.00 5.61
CA LEU A 47 6.29 -11.10 4.75
C LEU A 47 5.35 -12.30 4.85
N HIS A 48 4.96 -12.68 6.07
CA HIS A 48 4.01 -13.77 6.30
C HIS A 48 2.64 -13.51 5.64
N GLN A 49 2.24 -12.25 5.54
CA GLN A 49 0.99 -11.84 4.87
C GLN A 49 1.19 -11.53 3.37
N GLY A 50 2.37 -11.79 2.79
CA GLY A 50 2.66 -11.59 1.38
C GLY A 50 2.96 -10.14 0.97
N LEU A 51 3.16 -9.23 1.94
CA LEU A 51 3.62 -7.87 1.65
C LEU A 51 5.15 -7.83 1.50
N LEU A 52 5.59 -7.34 0.35
CA LEU A 52 6.99 -7.13 0.00
C LEU A 52 7.19 -5.66 -0.37
N ALA A 53 8.40 -5.16 -0.10
CA ALA A 53 8.81 -3.86 -0.61
C ALA A 53 8.80 -3.91 -2.15
N ARG A 54 8.05 -3.01 -2.78
CA ARG A 54 8.05 -2.85 -4.23
C ARG A 54 8.80 -1.57 -4.57
N VAL A 55 9.78 -1.68 -5.47
CA VAL A 55 10.37 -0.51 -6.11
C VAL A 55 9.38 -0.06 -7.18
N PRO A 56 8.87 1.18 -7.15
CA PRO A 56 8.07 1.67 -8.26
C PRO A 56 8.94 1.65 -9.52
N LEU A 57 8.42 1.06 -10.60
CA LEU A 57 9.01 1.26 -11.93
C LEU A 57 9.09 2.77 -12.16
N TYR A 58 10.13 3.27 -12.83
CA TYR A 58 10.20 4.69 -13.21
C TYR A 58 8.91 5.06 -13.97
N ARG A 59 8.00 5.78 -13.30
CA ARG A 59 6.77 6.30 -13.90
C ARG A 59 6.91 7.81 -14.00
N ILE A 60 6.80 8.33 -15.21
CA ILE A 60 6.67 9.78 -15.44
C ILE A 60 5.41 10.24 -14.69
N PRO A 61 5.52 11.19 -13.75
CA PRO A 61 4.36 11.70 -13.04
C PRO A 61 3.36 12.30 -14.05
N LEU A 62 2.16 11.72 -14.14
CA LEU A 62 1.09 12.32 -14.92
C LEU A 62 0.48 13.45 -14.09
N MET A 63 0.58 14.67 -14.59
CA MET A 63 -0.18 15.81 -14.08
C MET A 63 -1.70 15.58 -14.21
N ALA A 64 -2.50 16.35 -13.48
CA ALA A 64 -3.95 16.18 -13.44
C ALA A 64 -4.60 16.29 -14.83
N ASN A 65 -4.15 17.24 -15.65
CA ASN A 65 -4.58 17.41 -17.04
C ASN A 65 -4.27 16.17 -17.91
N HIS A 66 -3.08 15.58 -17.78
CA HIS A 66 -2.71 14.37 -18.51
C HIS A 66 -3.62 13.19 -18.17
N ARG A 67 -3.99 13.05 -16.88
CA ARG A 67 -4.92 11.99 -16.44
C ARG A 67 -6.31 12.20 -17.02
N TRP A 68 -6.80 13.43 -17.00
CA TRP A 68 -8.12 13.78 -17.53
C TRP A 68 -8.20 13.52 -19.05
N LEU A 69 -7.24 14.01 -19.84
CA LEU A 69 -7.20 13.78 -21.29
C LEU A 69 -7.13 12.29 -21.64
N ARG A 70 -6.30 11.52 -20.94
CA ARG A 70 -6.20 10.06 -21.15
C ARG A 70 -7.50 9.34 -20.83
N LEU A 71 -8.20 9.76 -19.76
CA LEU A 71 -9.48 9.18 -19.39
C LEU A 71 -10.56 9.52 -20.44
N GLN A 72 -10.62 10.77 -20.89
CA GLN A 72 -11.52 11.20 -21.94
C GLN A 72 -11.29 10.38 -23.22
N TRP A 73 -10.04 10.30 -23.68
CA TRP A 73 -9.67 9.50 -24.85
C TRP A 73 -10.08 8.02 -24.67
N ALA A 74 -9.83 7.43 -23.50
CA ALA A 74 -10.22 6.04 -23.23
C ALA A 74 -11.74 5.85 -23.25
N HIS A 75 -12.53 6.84 -22.85
CA HIS A 75 -13.99 6.81 -22.97
C HIS A 75 -14.46 6.92 -24.43
N GLU A 76 -13.88 7.85 -25.20
CA GLU A 76 -14.19 8.07 -26.61
C GLU A 76 -13.85 6.84 -27.48
N HIS A 77 -12.76 6.15 -27.14
CA HIS A 77 -12.24 5.01 -27.90
C HIS A 77 -12.52 3.65 -27.25
N ARG A 78 -13.43 3.58 -26.28
CA ARG A 78 -13.92 2.31 -25.75
C ARG A 78 -14.81 1.66 -26.81
N ALA A 79 -14.21 0.98 -27.78
CA ALA A 79 -14.94 0.07 -28.65
C ALA A 79 -15.69 -0.94 -27.75
N ARG A 80 -17.00 -1.05 -27.94
CA ARG A 80 -17.78 -2.12 -27.31
C ARG A 80 -17.32 -3.43 -27.95
N GLN A 81 -16.46 -4.19 -27.29
CA GLN A 81 -16.38 -5.63 -27.55
C GLN A 81 -17.47 -6.28 -26.69
N ALA A 82 -18.65 -6.38 -27.29
CA ALA A 82 -19.73 -7.26 -26.87
C ALA A 82 -20.69 -7.39 -28.07
N ASP A 83 -20.24 -8.11 -29.09
CA ASP A 83 -21.09 -8.98 -29.92
C ASP A 83 -20.79 -10.43 -29.47
#